data_AF-A0A8F3E5B2-F1
#
_entry.id   AF-A0A8F3E5B2-F1
#
_cell.length_a   1.000
_cell.length_b   1.000
_cell.length_c   1.000
_cell.angle_alpha   90.00
_cell.angle_beta   90.00
_cell.angle_gamma   90.00
#
_symmetry.space_group_name_H-M   'P 1'
#
loop_
_entity.id
_entity.type
_entity.pdbx_description
1 polymer ?
#
loop_
_entity_poly.entity_id
_entity_poly.type
_entity_poly.pdbx_seq_one_letter_code
_entity_poly.pdbx_strand_id
1 'polypeptide(L)'
;MNIGPHHEAANYDEYQQYQPQHDNRRGFEEQSAQSAQNVQPAAAPEFEKSVKIHGKAAALTIVASVTKKGFHTLNIEGANGMGDGTKKFDWQDKTIIQITATEYRHLLAVLFGFIPFIEFKSHGPQKNKSISVKRQQNGFFFSINEGGKKPKAVPVSFDDAYLLGVYALDVFARNYPNIDSHCLLNTVQTFTQLPYYPVQQ
;
A
#
# COMPACT_ATOMS: atom_id res chain seq x y z
N MET A 1 19.76 -32.96 -40.85
CA MET A 1 20.37 -32.13 -41.92
C MET A 1 19.21 -31.36 -42.55
N ASN A 2 18.98 -30.06 -42.25
CA ASN A 2 19.63 -28.82 -42.77
C ASN A 2 19.30 -28.62 -44.30
N ILE A 3 18.90 -27.49 -44.90
CA ILE A 3 18.82 -26.02 -44.59
C ILE A 3 17.92 -25.33 -45.67
N GLY A 4 17.18 -24.26 -45.30
CA GLY A 4 16.79 -23.04 -46.08
C GLY A 4 16.25 -23.08 -47.53
N PRO A 5 15.90 -21.93 -48.18
CA PRO A 5 15.97 -20.52 -47.74
C PRO A 5 14.67 -19.69 -47.94
N HIS A 6 14.64 -18.46 -47.38
CA HIS A 6 13.64 -17.39 -47.62
C HIS A 6 14.38 -16.08 -47.97
N HIS A 7 14.00 -15.43 -49.07
CA HIS A 7 14.13 -13.99 -49.38
C HIS A 7 12.99 -13.65 -50.36
N GLU A 8 12.30 -12.51 -50.30
CA GLU A 8 12.77 -11.24 -50.90
C GLU A 8 11.83 -10.07 -50.52
N ALA A 9 12.41 -8.88 -50.42
CA ALA A 9 11.79 -7.61 -50.05
C ALA A 9 11.43 -6.77 -51.29
N ALA A 10 10.51 -5.82 -51.16
CA ALA A 10 10.31 -4.74 -52.13
C ALA A 10 10.51 -3.37 -51.46
N ASN A 11 11.32 -2.55 -52.12
CA ASN A 11 11.75 -1.20 -51.80
C ASN A 11 11.33 -0.29 -52.97
N TYR A 12 10.89 0.93 -52.70
CA TYR A 12 10.90 2.09 -53.62
C TYR A 12 10.92 3.35 -52.72
N ASP A 13 12.12 3.94 -52.53
CA ASP A 13 12.62 5.15 -53.20
C ASP A 13 11.85 6.44 -52.85
N GLU A 14 12.52 7.42 -52.21
CA GLU A 14 12.84 8.70 -52.87
C GLU A 14 13.88 9.53 -52.09
N TYR A 15 14.65 10.27 -52.87
CA TYR A 15 15.95 10.90 -52.61
C TYR A 15 15.82 12.29 -51.94
N GLN A 16 16.81 12.71 -51.14
CA GLN A 16 17.80 13.71 -51.60
C GLN A 16 18.89 14.01 -50.56
N GLN A 17 20.11 14.08 -51.09
CA GLN A 17 21.39 14.30 -50.43
C GLN A 17 21.97 15.62 -50.95
N TYR A 18 22.35 16.56 -50.08
CA TYR A 18 23.22 17.70 -50.42
C TYR A 18 24.00 18.19 -49.19
N GLN A 19 25.30 18.42 -49.35
CA GLN A 19 26.29 18.97 -48.40
C GLN A 19 27.43 19.60 -49.24
N PRO A 20 28.26 20.54 -48.74
CA PRO A 20 28.02 21.99 -48.63
C PRO A 20 29.12 22.84 -49.34
N GLN A 21 28.93 24.15 -49.58
CA GLN A 21 30.04 25.08 -49.88
C GLN A 21 29.85 26.50 -49.31
N HIS A 22 30.97 27.06 -48.85
CA HIS A 22 31.22 28.31 -48.13
C HIS A 22 30.93 29.58 -48.96
N ASP A 23 30.50 30.69 -48.32
CA ASP A 23 31.34 31.91 -48.16
C ASP A 23 30.68 33.00 -47.26
N ASN A 24 31.60 33.74 -46.65
CA ASN A 24 31.65 34.92 -45.81
C ASN A 24 30.49 35.94 -45.63
N ARG A 25 30.53 36.47 -44.38
CA ARG A 25 30.26 37.85 -43.91
C ARG A 25 28.82 38.26 -43.63
N ARG A 26 28.50 38.39 -42.33
CA ARG A 26 28.51 39.67 -41.56
C ARG A 26 28.26 39.39 -40.08
N GLY A 27 29.08 39.99 -39.20
CA GLY A 27 28.90 40.00 -37.73
C GLY A 27 27.56 40.61 -37.32
N PHE A 28 27.06 40.39 -36.11
CA PHE A 28 27.72 40.67 -34.84
C PHE A 28 27.19 39.76 -33.70
N GLU A 29 28.11 39.42 -32.80
CA GLU A 29 27.95 39.29 -31.34
C GLU A 29 27.35 38.01 -30.73
N GLU A 30 28.29 37.21 -30.20
CA GLU A 30 28.15 36.31 -29.07
C GLU A 30 27.50 37.02 -27.87
N GLN A 31 26.46 36.40 -27.27
CA GLN A 31 26.35 36.42 -25.82
C GLN A 31 25.51 35.26 -25.27
N SER A 32 26.14 34.55 -24.34
CA SER A 32 25.62 33.63 -23.34
C SER A 32 25.26 32.20 -23.77
N ALA A 33 26.22 31.31 -23.51
CA ALA A 33 25.99 29.90 -23.23
C ALA A 33 24.92 29.76 -22.13
N GLN A 34 23.71 29.35 -22.50
CA GLN A 34 22.70 28.91 -21.56
C GLN A 34 22.78 27.40 -21.42
N SER A 35 23.23 27.01 -20.23
CA SER A 35 23.19 25.69 -19.61
C SER A 35 22.04 24.83 -20.11
N ALA A 36 22.38 23.72 -20.79
CA ALA A 36 21.49 22.58 -20.93
C ALA A 36 21.21 22.03 -19.53
N GLN A 37 20.10 22.48 -18.93
CA GLN A 37 19.61 21.94 -17.68
C GLN A 37 19.27 20.46 -17.92
N ASN A 38 19.97 19.62 -17.17
CA ASN A 38 19.71 18.20 -17.03
C ASN A 38 18.31 18.06 -16.41
N VAL A 39 17.26 18.00 -17.24
CA VAL A 39 15.89 17.74 -16.75
C VAL A 39 15.85 16.26 -16.39
N GLN A 40 16.24 15.95 -15.15
CA GLN A 40 15.87 14.69 -14.53
C GLN A 40 14.34 14.60 -14.55
N PRO A 41 13.75 13.51 -15.08
CA PRO A 41 12.32 13.33 -14.98
C PRO A 41 11.96 13.34 -13.49
N ALA A 42 11.12 14.29 -13.10
CA ALA A 42 10.57 14.35 -11.75
C ALA A 42 10.01 12.96 -11.43
N ALA A 43 10.46 12.37 -10.32
CA ALA A 43 9.93 11.10 -9.84
C ALA A 43 8.40 11.19 -9.86
N ALA A 44 7.74 10.26 -10.54
CA ALA A 44 6.30 10.15 -10.50
C ALA A 44 5.88 10.17 -9.02
N PRO A 45 4.83 10.92 -8.63
CA PRO A 45 4.40 10.96 -7.25
C PRO A 45 4.21 9.53 -6.78
N GLU A 46 4.97 9.14 -5.76
CA GLU A 46 4.86 7.83 -5.14
C GLU A 46 3.47 7.78 -4.50
N PHE A 47 2.49 7.28 -5.26
CA PHE A 47 1.17 7.01 -4.70
C PHE A 47 1.40 5.97 -3.61
N GLU A 48 1.34 6.42 -2.36
CA GLU A 48 1.40 5.54 -1.20
C GLU A 48 0.30 4.49 -1.39
N LYS A 49 0.72 3.26 -1.71
CA LYS A 49 -0.20 2.15 -1.99
C LYS A 49 -1.11 2.03 -0.77
N SER A 50 -2.41 2.19 -0.96
CA SER A 50 -3.40 2.11 0.12
C SER A 50 -4.52 1.15 -0.30
N VAL A 51 -5.07 0.43 0.67
CA VAL A 51 -6.23 -0.46 0.46
C VAL A 51 -7.44 0.22 1.06
N LYS A 52 -8.45 0.50 0.22
CA LYS A 52 -9.68 1.22 0.61
C LYS A 52 -10.87 0.29 0.49
N ILE A 53 -11.64 0.16 1.57
CA ILE A 53 -12.83 -0.68 1.64
C ILE A 53 -14.00 0.18 2.06
N HIS A 54 -15.07 0.20 1.26
CA HIS A 54 -16.24 1.02 1.48
C HIS A 54 -17.44 0.16 1.90
N GLY A 55 -17.82 0.22 3.17
CA GLY A 55 -19.06 -0.35 3.67
C GLY A 55 -20.25 0.60 3.50
N LYS A 56 -21.42 0.17 3.97
CA LYS A 56 -22.65 0.99 3.95
C LYS A 56 -22.60 2.14 4.96
N ALA A 57 -22.15 1.86 6.18
CA ALA A 57 -22.19 2.80 7.31
C ALA A 57 -20.83 3.38 7.68
N ALA A 58 -19.75 2.76 7.23
CA ALA A 58 -18.38 3.20 7.48
C ALA A 58 -17.44 2.69 6.38
N ALA A 59 -16.28 3.30 6.26
CA ALA A 59 -15.20 2.91 5.38
C ALA A 59 -13.91 2.67 6.17
N LEU A 60 -13.05 1.83 5.60
CA LEU A 60 -11.72 1.51 6.06
C LEU A 60 -10.70 1.96 5.01
N THR A 61 -9.60 2.56 5.44
CA THR A 61 -8.40 2.72 4.61
C THR A 61 -7.20 2.23 5.38
N ILE A 62 -6.39 1.39 4.74
CA ILE A 62 -5.16 0.85 5.30
C ILE A 62 -3.99 1.41 4.51
N VAL A 63 -3.05 2.00 5.22
CA VAL A 63 -1.89 2.70 4.67
C VAL A 63 -0.64 2.22 5.38
N ALA A 64 0.45 2.07 4.62
CA ALA A 64 1.77 1.83 5.17
C ALA A 64 2.16 2.97 6.10
N SER A 65 2.99 2.66 7.08
CA SER A 65 3.47 3.62 8.05
C SER A 65 4.80 3.15 8.60
N VAL A 66 5.45 4.00 9.38
CA VAL A 66 6.66 3.65 10.11
C VAL A 66 6.52 4.18 11.52
N THR A 67 6.80 3.33 12.51
CA THR A 67 6.81 3.76 13.91
C THR A 67 7.99 4.69 14.17
N LYS A 68 7.98 5.42 15.30
CA LYS A 68 9.12 6.26 15.71
C LYS A 68 10.46 5.52 15.81
N LYS A 69 10.42 4.18 15.97
CA LYS A 69 11.60 3.32 16.05
C LYS A 69 12.02 2.69 14.71
N GLY A 70 11.44 3.15 13.59
CA GLY A 70 11.79 2.65 12.26
C GLY A 70 11.10 1.35 11.84
N PHE A 71 10.22 0.78 12.66
CA PHE A 71 9.47 -0.42 12.29
C PHE A 71 8.38 -0.09 11.25
N HIS A 72 8.43 -0.71 10.08
CA HIS A 72 7.40 -0.63 9.04
C HIS A 72 6.11 -1.26 9.55
N THR A 73 5.05 -0.48 9.59
CA THR A 73 3.76 -0.87 10.16
C THR A 73 2.59 -0.40 9.28
N LEU A 74 1.35 -0.61 9.75
CA LEU A 74 0.14 -0.09 9.11
C LEU A 74 -0.56 0.92 10.00
N ASN A 75 -1.10 1.96 9.37
CA ASN A 75 -2.20 2.75 9.91
C ASN A 75 -3.51 2.20 9.34
N ILE A 76 -4.46 1.98 10.23
CA ILE A 76 -5.83 1.60 9.89
C ILE A 76 -6.73 2.77 10.22
N GLU A 77 -7.33 3.35 9.19
CA GLU A 77 -8.19 4.52 9.27
C GLU A 77 -9.65 4.12 9.07
N GLY A 78 -10.52 4.48 10.00
CA GLY A 78 -11.96 4.30 9.88
C GLY A 78 -12.68 5.65 9.78
N ALA A 79 -13.64 5.76 8.87
CA ALA A 79 -14.52 6.93 8.74
C ALA A 79 -15.99 6.48 8.69
N ASN A 80 -16.88 7.22 9.35
CA ASN A 80 -18.32 6.95 9.28
C ASN A 80 -18.90 7.52 7.97
N GLY A 81 -19.95 6.91 7.46
CA GLY A 81 -20.72 7.44 6.34
C GLY A 81 -21.40 8.77 6.72
N MET A 82 -21.59 9.64 5.74
CA MET A 82 -22.26 10.94 5.93
C MET A 82 -23.75 10.81 6.33
N GLY A 83 -24.34 9.61 6.18
CA GLY A 83 -25.71 9.32 6.58
C GLY A 83 -26.79 9.82 5.61
N ASP A 84 -26.39 10.40 4.49
CA ASP A 84 -27.25 10.96 3.42
C ASP A 84 -27.60 9.94 2.33
N GLY A 85 -27.28 8.66 2.54
CA GLY A 85 -27.47 7.59 1.55
C GLY A 85 -26.45 7.58 0.42
N THR A 86 -25.51 8.53 0.39
CA THR A 86 -24.40 8.54 -0.57
C THR A 86 -23.24 7.67 -0.07
N LYS A 87 -22.37 7.20 -0.98
CA LYS A 87 -21.11 6.52 -0.64
C LYS A 87 -20.00 7.52 -0.26
N LYS A 88 -20.36 8.55 0.53
CA LYS A 88 -19.41 9.54 1.07
C LYS A 88 -19.18 9.26 2.55
N PHE A 89 -17.94 9.48 2.98
CA PHE A 89 -17.49 9.23 4.35
C PHE A 89 -16.84 10.47 4.92
N ASP A 90 -17.08 10.71 6.21
CA ASP A 90 -16.50 11.81 6.95
C ASP A 90 -15.05 11.50 7.33
N TRP A 91 -14.14 11.75 6.40
CA TRP A 91 -12.70 11.56 6.60
C TRP A 91 -12.08 12.64 7.50
N GLN A 92 -12.79 13.74 7.78
CA GLN A 92 -12.34 14.76 8.72
C GLN A 92 -12.47 14.25 10.16
N ASP A 93 -13.53 13.49 10.47
CA ASP A 93 -13.71 12.81 11.76
C ASP A 93 -13.25 11.33 11.75
N LYS A 94 -12.15 11.02 11.05
CA LYS A 94 -11.60 9.67 11.05
C LYS A 94 -11.01 9.27 12.41
N THR A 95 -11.00 7.96 12.65
CA THR A 95 -10.22 7.34 13.73
C THR A 95 -9.06 6.58 13.10
N ILE A 96 -7.84 6.82 13.57
CA ILE A 96 -6.63 6.16 13.09
C ILE A 96 -6.05 5.31 14.21
N ILE A 97 -5.73 4.06 13.89
CA ILE A 97 -4.94 3.17 14.75
C ILE A 97 -3.67 2.75 14.01
N GLN A 98 -2.51 3.13 14.55
CA GLN A 98 -1.23 2.58 14.13
C GLN A 98 -1.04 1.23 14.82
N ILE A 99 -0.86 0.18 14.04
CA ILE A 99 -0.57 -1.16 14.53
C ILE A 99 0.83 -1.17 15.15
N THR A 100 0.98 -1.77 16.32
CA THR A 100 2.29 -1.91 16.95
C THR A 100 3.06 -3.09 16.37
N ALA A 101 4.39 -3.11 16.55
CA ALA A 101 5.22 -4.24 16.14
C ALA A 101 4.76 -5.57 16.75
N THR A 102 4.25 -5.54 17.99
CA THR A 102 3.75 -6.73 18.69
C THR A 102 2.40 -7.22 18.18
N GLU A 103 1.55 -6.30 17.73
CA GLU A 103 0.21 -6.61 17.22
C GLU A 103 0.24 -7.06 15.76
N TYR A 104 1.20 -6.58 14.97
CA TYR A 104 1.25 -6.81 13.52
C TYR A 104 1.15 -8.31 13.17
N ARG A 105 1.91 -9.16 13.84
CA ARG A 105 1.86 -10.62 13.60
C ARG A 105 0.47 -11.22 13.88
N HIS A 106 -0.25 -10.71 14.87
CA HIS A 106 -1.62 -11.15 15.17
C HIS A 106 -2.61 -10.67 14.11
N LEU A 107 -2.41 -9.46 13.58
CA LEU A 107 -3.17 -8.97 12.43
C LEU A 107 -2.98 -9.87 11.19
N LEU A 108 -1.74 -10.25 10.88
CA LEU A 108 -1.47 -11.21 9.81
C LEU A 108 -2.13 -12.56 10.11
N ALA A 109 -2.01 -13.07 11.33
CA ALA A 109 -2.59 -14.34 11.72
C ALA A 109 -4.11 -14.39 11.52
N VAL A 110 -4.85 -13.31 11.81
CA VAL A 110 -6.30 -13.29 11.57
C VAL A 110 -6.63 -13.19 10.09
N LEU A 111 -5.90 -12.36 9.32
CA LEU A 111 -6.15 -12.13 7.90
C LEU A 111 -5.90 -13.39 7.05
N PHE A 112 -4.84 -14.14 7.38
CA PHE A 112 -4.52 -15.42 6.76
C PHE A 112 -5.30 -16.60 7.38
N GLY A 113 -6.18 -16.34 8.35
CA GLY A 113 -7.11 -17.34 8.88
C GLY A 113 -6.50 -18.34 9.87
N PHE A 114 -5.30 -18.08 10.39
CA PHE A 114 -4.66 -18.90 11.42
C PHE A 114 -5.35 -18.76 12.78
N ILE A 115 -5.92 -17.59 13.07
CA ILE A 115 -6.76 -17.34 14.24
C ILE A 115 -8.08 -16.68 13.83
N PRO A 116 -9.18 -16.89 14.59
CA PRO A 116 -10.49 -16.39 14.18
C PRO A 116 -10.73 -14.92 14.52
N PHE A 117 -9.95 -14.35 15.45
CA PHE A 117 -10.25 -13.06 16.06
C PHE A 117 -9.01 -12.40 16.66
N ILE A 118 -8.97 -11.06 16.59
CA ILE A 118 -8.07 -10.20 17.37
C ILE A 118 -8.83 -9.00 17.92
N GLU A 119 -8.35 -8.47 19.04
CA GLU A 119 -8.73 -7.18 19.58
C GLU A 119 -7.51 -6.49 20.18
N PHE A 120 -7.24 -5.26 19.73
CA PHE A 120 -6.19 -4.40 20.26
C PHE A 120 -6.84 -3.17 20.89
N LYS A 121 -6.44 -2.83 22.11
CA LYS A 121 -7.04 -1.77 22.93
C LYS A 121 -5.99 -0.75 23.36
N SER A 122 -6.46 0.33 24.00
CA SER A 122 -5.60 1.31 24.65
C SER A 122 -4.68 2.07 23.69
N HIS A 123 -5.09 2.21 22.43
CA HIS A 123 -4.38 3.02 21.45
C HIS A 123 -4.68 4.52 21.60
N GLY A 124 -3.78 5.32 21.04
CA GLY A 124 -3.86 6.78 21.04
C GLY A 124 -3.45 7.42 22.37
N PRO A 125 -3.24 8.76 22.39
CA PRO A 125 -2.77 9.46 23.59
C PRO A 125 -3.70 9.29 24.81
N GLN A 126 -5.00 9.21 24.56
CA GLN A 126 -6.03 9.04 25.60
C GLN A 126 -6.30 7.56 25.96
N LYS A 127 -5.59 6.60 25.33
CA LYS A 127 -5.80 5.15 25.50
C LYS A 127 -7.27 4.72 25.35
N ASN A 128 -8.02 5.40 24.50
CA ASN A 128 -9.46 5.20 24.32
C ASN A 128 -9.81 4.67 22.92
N LYS A 129 -8.82 4.20 22.16
CA LYS A 129 -9.02 3.62 20.83
C LYS A 129 -8.80 2.12 20.86
N SER A 130 -9.63 1.41 20.11
CA SER A 130 -9.49 -0.03 19.90
C SER A 130 -9.84 -0.44 18.47
N ILE A 131 -9.26 -1.55 18.04
CA ILE A 131 -9.64 -2.22 16.80
C ILE A 131 -9.88 -3.69 17.10
N SER A 132 -10.93 -4.25 16.50
CA SER A 132 -11.09 -5.70 16.42
C SER A 132 -11.31 -6.14 14.98
N VAL A 133 -10.84 -7.36 14.71
CA VAL A 133 -11.01 -8.03 13.42
C VAL A 133 -11.50 -9.44 13.71
N LYS A 134 -12.67 -9.78 13.17
CA LYS A 134 -13.31 -11.07 13.40
C LYS A 134 -13.63 -11.73 12.07
N ARG A 135 -13.22 -12.99 11.90
CA ARG A 135 -13.66 -13.81 10.77
C ARG A 135 -15.15 -14.16 10.93
N GLN A 136 -15.91 -14.04 9.85
CA GLN A 136 -17.33 -14.37 9.75
C GLN A 136 -17.55 -15.34 8.58
N GLN A 137 -18.78 -15.84 8.43
CA GLN A 137 -19.12 -16.79 7.35
C GLN A 137 -18.82 -16.23 5.95
N ASN A 138 -19.05 -14.93 5.73
CA ASN A 138 -18.96 -14.28 4.41
C ASN A 138 -17.80 -13.28 4.29
N GLY A 139 -16.79 -13.38 5.16
CA GLY A 139 -15.64 -12.48 5.14
C GLY A 139 -15.12 -12.16 6.53
N PHE A 140 -14.80 -10.90 6.76
CA PHE A 140 -14.34 -10.36 8.03
C PHE A 140 -15.20 -9.18 8.47
N PHE A 141 -15.16 -8.90 9.76
CA PHE A 141 -15.76 -7.72 10.35
C PHE A 141 -14.68 -6.94 11.09
N PHE A 142 -14.45 -5.72 10.63
CA PHE A 142 -13.55 -4.75 11.27
C PHE A 142 -14.39 -3.79 12.10
N SER A 143 -13.97 -3.55 13.33
CA SER A 143 -14.59 -2.54 14.20
C SER A 143 -13.52 -1.65 14.81
N ILE A 144 -13.60 -0.36 14.52
CA ILE A 144 -12.72 0.65 15.10
C ILE A 144 -13.54 1.52 16.04
N ASN A 145 -13.08 1.64 17.28
CA ASN A 145 -13.73 2.42 18.33
C ASN A 145 -12.78 3.53 18.82
N GLU A 146 -13.37 4.65 19.18
CA GLU A 146 -12.71 5.78 19.84
C GLU A 146 -13.71 6.40 20.81
N GLY A 147 -13.31 6.61 22.06
CA GLY A 147 -14.18 7.18 23.09
C GLY A 147 -14.83 8.50 22.62
N GLY A 148 -16.15 8.60 22.78
CA GLY A 148 -16.92 9.77 22.35
C GLY A 148 -17.27 9.82 20.86
N LYS A 149 -16.83 8.85 20.03
CA LYS A 149 -17.17 8.77 18.61
C LYS A 149 -18.06 7.56 18.32
N LYS A 150 -18.83 7.64 17.22
CA LYS A 150 -19.59 6.49 16.71
C LYS A 150 -18.61 5.40 16.23
N PRO A 151 -18.83 4.12 16.63
CA PRO A 151 -18.05 2.99 16.14
C PRO A 151 -18.06 2.87 14.62
N LYS A 152 -16.89 2.60 14.03
CA LYS A 152 -16.72 2.39 12.59
C LYS A 152 -16.70 0.88 12.32
N ALA A 153 -17.87 0.36 11.97
CA ALA A 153 -18.10 -1.05 11.67
C ALA A 153 -18.08 -1.30 10.16
N VAL A 154 -17.12 -2.09 9.69
CA VAL A 154 -16.88 -2.34 8.26
C VAL A 154 -16.87 -3.85 8.01
N PRO A 155 -17.92 -4.40 7.37
CA PRO A 155 -17.85 -5.72 6.76
C PRO A 155 -16.85 -5.69 5.60
N VAL A 156 -15.98 -6.69 5.54
CA VAL A 156 -14.93 -6.83 4.53
C VAL A 156 -15.12 -8.19 3.86
N SER A 157 -15.22 -8.20 2.53
CA SER A 157 -15.35 -9.44 1.76
C SER A 157 -14.08 -10.30 1.85
N PHE A 158 -14.14 -11.57 1.47
CA PHE A 158 -12.92 -12.39 1.39
C PHE A 158 -11.93 -11.86 0.34
N ASP A 159 -12.42 -11.32 -0.78
CA ASP A 159 -11.58 -10.76 -1.84
C ASP A 159 -10.82 -9.53 -1.34
N ASP A 160 -11.51 -8.62 -0.68
CA ASP A 160 -10.88 -7.44 -0.07
C ASP A 160 -9.92 -7.82 1.06
N ALA A 161 -10.30 -8.80 1.89
CA ALA A 161 -9.46 -9.29 2.97
C ALA A 161 -8.18 -9.98 2.45
N TYR A 162 -8.26 -10.69 1.32
CA TYR A 162 -7.10 -11.26 0.65
C TYR A 162 -6.12 -10.16 0.19
N LEU A 163 -6.62 -9.14 -0.51
CA LEU A 163 -5.79 -8.00 -0.95
C LEU A 163 -5.16 -7.28 0.25
N LEU A 164 -5.93 -7.09 1.31
CA LEU A 164 -5.46 -6.53 2.57
C LEU A 164 -4.35 -7.39 3.19
N GLY A 165 -4.54 -8.72 3.26
CA GLY A 165 -3.55 -9.67 3.77
C GLY A 165 -2.24 -9.63 3.00
N VAL A 166 -2.29 -9.63 1.67
CA VAL A 166 -1.10 -9.53 0.81
C VAL A 166 -0.39 -8.19 1.00
N TYR A 167 -1.14 -7.09 1.05
CA TYR A 167 -0.59 -5.76 1.30
C TYR A 167 0.05 -5.65 2.69
N ALA A 168 -0.60 -6.21 3.72
CA ALA A 168 -0.06 -6.26 5.07
C ALA A 168 1.21 -7.12 5.15
N LEU A 169 1.26 -8.25 4.43
CA LEU A 169 2.47 -9.08 4.39
C LEU A 169 3.64 -8.36 3.70
N ASP A 170 3.38 -7.66 2.59
CA ASP A 170 4.39 -6.84 1.89
C ASP A 170 5.03 -5.79 2.81
N VAL A 171 4.21 -5.02 3.53
CA VAL A 171 4.71 -4.00 4.46
C VAL A 171 5.46 -4.64 5.63
N PHE A 172 4.99 -5.77 6.15
CA PHE A 172 5.66 -6.49 7.24
C PHE A 172 7.03 -7.02 6.82
N ALA A 173 7.15 -7.55 5.60
CA ALA A 173 8.37 -8.13 5.06
C ALA A 173 9.51 -7.12 4.94
N ARG A 174 9.21 -5.82 4.81
CA ARG A 174 10.22 -4.74 4.81
C ARG A 174 11.04 -4.68 6.11
N ASN A 175 10.51 -5.18 7.22
CA ASN A 175 11.24 -5.28 8.49
C ASN A 175 12.26 -6.44 8.51
N TYR A 176 12.20 -7.36 7.55
CA TYR A 176 12.96 -8.60 7.51
C TYR A 176 13.55 -8.85 6.11
N PRO A 177 14.45 -7.99 5.62
CA PRO A 177 14.91 -8.01 4.22
C PRO A 177 15.60 -9.30 3.78
N ASN A 178 16.07 -10.11 4.74
CA ASN A 178 16.76 -11.38 4.47
C ASN A 178 15.87 -12.62 4.66
N ILE A 179 14.56 -12.42 4.88
CA ILE A 179 13.59 -13.50 5.07
C ILE A 179 12.57 -13.40 3.94
N ASP A 180 12.37 -14.48 3.19
CA ASP A 180 11.34 -14.51 2.15
C ASP A 180 9.93 -14.50 2.77
N SER A 181 8.95 -14.00 2.01
CA SER A 181 7.58 -13.84 2.49
C SER A 181 6.92 -15.16 2.92
N HIS A 182 7.30 -16.30 2.33
CA HIS A 182 6.75 -17.60 2.70
C HIS A 182 7.30 -18.05 4.07
N CYS A 183 8.61 -17.94 4.29
CA CYS A 183 9.23 -18.19 5.59
C CYS A 183 8.63 -17.27 6.66
N LEU A 184 8.47 -15.98 6.34
CA LEU A 184 7.87 -15.00 7.26
C LEU A 184 6.44 -15.37 7.65
N LEU A 185 5.59 -15.73 6.68
CA LEU A 185 4.22 -16.17 6.95
C LEU A 185 4.20 -17.46 7.79
N ASN A 186 5.11 -18.39 7.52
CA ASN A 186 5.25 -19.61 8.32
C ASN A 186 5.66 -19.32 9.78
N THR A 187 6.49 -18.29 10.03
CA THR A 187 6.80 -17.87 11.41
C THR A 187 5.57 -17.34 12.13
N VAL A 188 4.70 -16.59 11.42
CA VAL A 188 3.42 -16.10 11.98
C VAL A 188 2.50 -17.26 12.30
N GLN A 189 2.37 -18.24 11.39
CA GLN A 189 1.56 -19.43 11.63
C GLN A 189 2.06 -20.23 12.83
N THR A 190 3.38 -20.47 12.91
CA THR A 190 4.02 -21.18 14.02
C THR A 190 3.81 -20.44 15.34
N PHE A 191 3.90 -19.10 15.34
CA PHE A 191 3.62 -18.27 16.51
C PHE A 191 2.21 -18.50 17.07
N THR A 192 1.20 -18.78 16.23
CA THR A 192 -0.17 -19.04 16.72
C THR A 192 -0.34 -20.40 17.42
N GLN A 193 0.64 -21.31 17.27
CA GLN A 193 0.64 -22.61 17.91
C GLN A 193 1.37 -22.60 19.26
N LEU A 194 2.12 -21.53 19.57
CA LEU A 194 2.78 -21.41 20.87
C LEU A 194 1.72 -21.32 21.96
N PRO A 195 1.91 -22.00 23.10
CA PRO A 195 1.01 -21.88 24.23
C PRO A 195 0.93 -20.40 24.64
N TYR A 196 -0.30 -19.87 24.63
CA TYR A 196 -0.57 -18.49 25.02
C TYR A 196 -0.19 -18.31 26.49
N TYR A 197 0.93 -17.64 26.75
CA TYR A 197 1.19 -17.07 28.06
C TYR A 197 0.45 -15.73 28.12
N PRO A 198 -0.61 -15.59 28.92
CA PRO A 198 -1.26 -14.30 29.09
C PRO A 198 -0.22 -13.31 29.61
N VAL A 199 0.11 -12.30 28.80
CA VAL A 199 0.81 -11.11 29.30
C VAL A 199 -0.17 -10.47 30.27
N GLN A 200 0.14 -10.55 31.57
CA GLN A 200 -0.60 -9.83 32.60
C GLN A 200 -0.58 -8.34 32.23
N GLN A 201 -1.78 -7.80 31.97
CA GLN A 201 -1.99 -6.37 31.71
C GLN A 201 -1.94 -5.58 33.02
#